data_AF-A0A017HUR7-F1
#
_entry.id   AF-A0A017HUR7-F1
#
_cell.length_a   1.000
_cell.length_b   1.000
_cell.length_c   1.000
_cell.angle_alpha   90.00
_cell.angle_beta   90.00
_cell.angle_gamma   90.00
#
_symmetry.space_group_name_H-M   'P 1'
#
loop_
_entity.id
_entity.type
_entity.pdbx_description
1 polymer ?
#
loop_
_entity_poly.entity_id
_entity_poly.type
_entity_poly.pdbx_seq_one_letter_code
_entity_poly.pdbx_strand_id
1 'polypeptide(L)' 'MLVVAPPWDGGAEQVVETAGGRVVGPGSAPFSVLATGATPAAYELAGAWLVLDPAVLEILCGNKDTR' A
#
# COMPACT_ATOMS: atom_id res chain seq x y z
N MET A 1 -4.16 1.72 2.25
CA MET A 1 -4.14 1.19 0.87
C MET A 1 -3.03 0.18 0.75
N LEU A 2 -3.12 -0.77 -0.16
CA LEU A 2 -1.98 -1.63 -0.51
C LEU A 2 -1.33 -1.07 -1.77
N VAL A 3 -0.05 -0.70 -1.67
CA VAL A 3 0.74 -0.15 -2.77
C VAL A 3 1.65 -1.24 -3.31
N VAL A 4 1.56 -1.49 -4.62
CA VAL A 4 2.41 -2.45 -5.33
C VAL A 4 3.33 -1.67 -6.26
N ALA A 5 4.62 -1.99 -6.21
CA ALA A 5 5.66 -1.31 -6.94
C ALA A 5 6.76 -2.30 -7.35
N PRO A 6 7.62 -1.93 -8.31
CA PRO A 6 8.83 -2.70 -8.55
C PRO A 6 9.72 -2.78 -7.30
N PRO A 7 10.52 -3.84 -7.11
CA PRO A 7 11.38 -4.05 -5.95
C PRO A 7 12.74 -3.32 -6.08
N TRP A 8 13.00 -2.69 -7.23
CA TRP A 8 14.21 -1.89 -7.47
C TRP A 8 13.99 -0.44 -7.05
N ASP A 9 15.06 0.36 -7.06
CA ASP A 9 15.03 1.80 -6.74
C ASP A 9 14.34 2.15 -5.41
N GLY A 10 14.50 1.29 -4.40
CA GLY A 10 13.94 1.50 -3.05
C GLY A 10 12.53 0.93 -2.85
N GLY A 11 11.95 0.29 -3.87
CA GLY A 11 10.76 -0.52 -3.69
C GLY A 11 9.47 0.29 -3.48
N ALA A 12 8.46 -0.41 -2.94
CA ALA A 12 7.18 0.20 -2.62
C ALA A 12 7.28 1.23 -1.47
N GLU A 13 8.24 1.07 -0.56
CA GLU A 13 8.54 2.02 0.50
C GLU A 13 8.97 3.39 -0.04
N GLN A 14 9.87 3.42 -1.04
CA GLN A 14 10.30 4.66 -1.69
C GLN A 14 9.13 5.36 -2.42
N VAL A 15 8.25 4.60 -3.08
CA VAL A 15 7.02 5.12 -3.70
C VAL A 15 6.13 5.78 -2.64
N VAL A 16 5.96 5.13 -1.48
CA VAL A 16 5.14 5.65 -0.39
C VAL A 16 5.72 6.94 0.19
N GLU A 17 7.03 7.00 0.38
CA GLU A 17 7.73 8.22 0.85
C GLU A 17 7.58 9.37 -0.16
N THR A 18 7.79 9.10 -1.44
CA THR A 18 7.72 10.10 -2.52
C THR A 18 6.31 10.68 -2.65
N ALA A 19 5.28 9.86 -2.45
CA ALA A 19 3.89 10.30 -2.43
C ALA A 19 3.50 11.10 -1.17
N GLY A 20 4.40 11.27 -0.20
CA GLY A 20 4.14 11.92 1.09
C GLY A 20 3.37 11.02 2.09
N GLY A 21 3.33 9.72 1.81
CA GLY A 21 2.67 8.72 2.64
C GLY A 21 3.56 8.15 3.74
N ARG A 22 3.03 7.14 4.43
CA ARG A 22 3.71 6.38 5.48
C ARG A 22 3.37 4.89 5.36
N VAL A 23 4.37 4.04 5.52
CA VAL A 23 4.19 2.58 5.57
C VAL A 23 3.49 2.18 6.87
N VAL A 24 2.62 1.18 6.79
CA VAL A 24 1.86 0.61 7.90
C VAL A 24 2.30 -0.83 8.14
N GLY A 25 2.73 -1.12 9.37
CA GLY A 25 3.08 -2.45 9.82
C GLY A 25 4.59 -2.74 9.81
N PRO A 26 5.02 -3.83 10.48
CA PRO A 26 6.43 -4.12 10.72
C PRO A 26 7.13 -4.86 9.57
N GLY A 27 6.40 -5.30 8.54
CA GLY A 27 6.94 -6.11 7.45
C GLY A 27 6.36 -5.74 6.10
N SER A 28 7.20 -5.83 5.08
CA SER A 28 6.87 -5.61 3.68
C SER A 28 6.97 -6.90 2.87
N ALA A 29 6.12 -7.04 1.86
CA ALA A 29 6.27 -8.07 0.84
C ALA A 29 7.25 -7.56 -0.23
N PRO A 30 7.93 -8.44 -1.00
CA PRO A 30 8.96 -8.01 -1.95
C PRO A 30 8.52 -6.93 -2.95
N PHE A 31 7.22 -6.87 -3.26
CA PHE A 31 6.65 -5.93 -4.23
C PHE A 31 5.60 -5.00 -3.62
N SER A 32 5.30 -5.09 -2.32
CA SER A 32 4.16 -4.35 -1.78
C SER A 32 4.22 -4.03 -0.30
N VAL A 33 3.59 -2.90 0.04
CA VAL A 33 3.43 -2.41 1.41
C VAL A 33 2.04 -1.86 1.64
N LEU A 34 1.56 -1.98 2.88
CA LEU A 34 0.41 -1.20 3.32
C LEU A 34 0.85 0.23 3.60
N ALA A 35 0.07 1.20 3.12
CA ALA A 35 0.38 2.62 3.23
C ALA A 35 -0.83 3.47 3.61
N THR A 36 -0.55 4.62 4.22
CA THR A 36 -1.52 5.66 4.57
C THR A 36 -0.93 7.05 4.34
N GLY A 37 -1.76 8.09 4.43
CA GLY A 37 -1.32 9.49 4.44
C GLY A 37 -1.18 10.16 3.08
N ALA A 38 -1.38 9.43 1.97
CA ALA A 38 -1.49 10.01 0.63
C ALA A 38 -2.70 9.45 -0.12
N THR A 39 -3.07 10.11 -1.22
CA THR A 39 -4.17 9.68 -2.10
C THR A 39 -3.72 8.58 -3.05
N PRO A 40 -4.63 7.75 -3.61
CA PRO A 40 -4.27 6.74 -4.60
C PRO A 40 -3.51 7.33 -5.79
N ALA A 41 -4.01 8.45 -6.33
CA ALA A 41 -3.39 9.16 -7.44
C ALA A 41 -1.96 9.65 -7.13
N ALA A 42 -1.68 10.04 -5.87
CA ALA A 42 -0.34 10.43 -5.47
C ALA A 42 0.63 9.24 -5.48
N TYR A 43 0.20 8.05 -5.05
CA TYR A 43 1.00 6.83 -5.12
C TYR A 43 1.24 6.40 -6.57
N GLU A 44 0.23 6.47 -7.44
CA GLU A 44 0.36 6.17 -8.87
C GLU A 44 1.36 7.10 -9.56
N LEU A 45 1.24 8.42 -9.32
CA LEU A 45 2.18 9.42 -9.84
C LEU A 45 3.61 9.23 -9.32
N ALA A 46 3.76 8.68 -8.11
CA ALA A 46 5.05 8.35 -7.51
C ALA A 46 5.65 7.04 -8.03
N GLY A 47 4.97 6.32 -8.92
CA GLY A 47 5.48 5.11 -9.58
C GLY A 47 4.91 3.79 -9.06
N ALA A 48 3.81 3.81 -8.30
CA ALA A 48 3.08 2.57 -8.00
C ALA A 48 2.59 1.92 -9.31
N TRP A 49 2.81 0.61 -9.45
CA TRP A 49 2.22 -0.18 -10.54
C TRP A 49 0.73 -0.43 -10.31
N LEU A 50 0.33 -0.56 -9.04
CA LEU A 50 -1.05 -0.78 -8.63
C LEU A 50 -1.26 -0.22 -7.23
N VAL A 51 -2.41 0.42 -7.03
CA VAL A 51 -2.89 0.81 -5.70
C VAL A 51 -4.24 0.15 -5.46
N LEU A 52 -4.32 -0.66 -4.42
CA LEU A 52 -5.54 -1.35 -4.03
C LEU A 52 -6.25 -0.59 -2.91
N ASP A 53 -7.55 -0.37 -3.12
CA ASP A 53 -8.44 0.25 -2.16
C ASP A 53 -8.51 -0.57 -0.85
N PRO A 54 -8.53 0.07 0.33
CA PRO A 54 -8.62 -0.64 1.60
C PRO A 54 -9.84 -1.56 1.72
N ALA A 55 -10.96 -1.26 1.06
CA ALA A 55 -12.18 -2.09 1.10
C ALA A 55 -11.94 -3.50 0.55
N VAL A 56 -11.05 -3.65 -0.44
CA VAL A 56 -10.68 -4.97 -1.00
C VAL A 56 -9.93 -5.81 0.05
N LEU A 57 -9.28 -5.17 1.02
CA LEU A 57 -8.50 -5.84 2.07
C LEU A 57 -9.34 -6.22 3.29
N GLU A 58 -10.64 -5.91 3.33
CA GLU A 58 -11.53 -6.28 4.44
C GLU A 58 -11.56 -7.80 4.69
N ILE A 59 -11.31 -8.61 3.66
CA ILE A 59 -11.12 -10.06 3.78
C ILE A 59 -10.03 -10.45 4.80
N LEU A 60 -9.02 -9.59 5.00
CA LEU A 60 -7.91 -9.83 5.94
C LEU A 60 -8.25 -9.50 7.38
N CYS A 61 -9.29 -8.69 7.61
CA CYS A 61 -9.68 -8.25 8.94
C CYS A 61 -10.58 -9.24 9.68
N GLY A 62 -10.98 -10.34 9.02
CA GLY A 62 -11.87 -11.36 9.57
C GLY A 62 -13.22 -10.76 9.96
N ASN A 63 -14.20 -10.79 9.05
CA ASN A 63 -15.51 -10.22 9.31
C ASN A 63 -16.07 -10.69 10.67
N LYS A 64 -16.25 -9.71 11.55
CA LYS A 64 -16.91 -9.85 12.85
C LYS A 64 -18.43 -9.87 12.64
N ASP A 65 -18.89 -10.74 11.74
CA ASP A 65 -20.32 -10.96 11.45
C ASP A 65 -20.60 -12.46 11.28
N THR A 66 -20.03 -13.26 12.19
CA THR A 66 -20.61 -14.55 12.58
C THR A 66 -21.59 -14.29 13.72
N ARG A 67 -22.83 -13.94 13.38
CA ARG A 67 -23.98 -14.10 14.26
C ARG A 67 -25.23 -14.48 13.49
#